data_AF-A0A3B0C729-F1
#
_entry.id   AF-A0A3B0C729-F1
#
_cell.length_a   1.000
_cell.length_b   1.000
_cell.length_c   1.000
_cell.angle_alpha   90.00
_cell.angle_beta   90.00
_cell.angle_gamma   90.00
#
_symmetry.space_group_name_H-M   'P 1'
#
loop_
_entity.id
_entity.type
_entity.pdbx_description
1 polymer ?
#
loop_
_entity_poly.entity_id
_entity_poly.type
_entity_poly.pdbx_seq_one_letter_code
_entity_poly.pdbx_strand_id
1 'polypeptide(L)'
;MNSTFGIILAISLIIIMFGMGLSLTLSDFKKVVLYPKAMIIGLTSQIIILPILGYLITIGLDLSPVTAIGVMLLAACPGGPTSNLLTHLAKGDLALSVSLTAVASLLTIITIPFIMGFAMNEFAGQGQEVSVDAFTMIKQLLVVVLIPVSIGMWVRAKFSAFALKMEKPVKVASAVIFILVVIGVTYSIKDTLMDYLSEAGLPAILLNIFTMGIGFVLALLFKLKQPQAISISIESGIQNGTLAITLATIALNNAEFAIVPAVYGLLMFGTAAIVILLRNRLGGKGEILLD
;
A
#
# COMPACT_ATOMS: atom_id res chain seq x y z
N MET A 1 -15.01 -15.93 9.72
CA MET A 1 -13.67 -16.26 10.27
C MET A 1 -13.72 -16.29 11.79
N ASN A 2 -12.97 -17.19 12.42
CA ASN A 2 -12.86 -17.26 13.88
C ASN A 2 -12.19 -15.98 14.43
N SER A 3 -12.64 -15.50 15.59
CA SER A 3 -12.12 -14.30 16.28
C SER A 3 -10.60 -14.25 16.37
N THR A 4 -9.94 -15.40 16.51
CA THR A 4 -8.47 -15.54 16.55
C THR A 4 -7.78 -14.98 15.31
N PHE A 5 -8.31 -15.21 14.10
CA PHE A 5 -7.67 -14.75 12.87
C PHE A 5 -7.72 -13.23 12.73
N GLY A 6 -8.87 -12.62 13.05
CA GLY A 6 -9.02 -11.17 13.08
C GLY A 6 -8.08 -10.51 14.10
N ILE A 7 -7.90 -11.13 15.27
CA ILE A 7 -6.94 -10.66 16.29
C ILE A 7 -5.51 -10.72 15.76
N ILE A 8 -5.11 -11.82 15.11
CA ILE A 8 -3.77 -11.96 14.51
C ILE A 8 -3.54 -10.86 13.47
N LEU A 9 -4.53 -10.59 12.60
CA LEU A 9 -4.45 -9.52 11.60
C LEU A 9 -4.28 -8.14 12.24
N ALA A 10 -5.08 -7.83 13.26
CA ALA A 10 -5.02 -6.54 13.94
C ALA A 10 -3.64 -6.31 14.59
N ILE A 11 -3.14 -7.31 15.33
CA ILE A 11 -1.81 -7.25 15.97
C ILE A 11 -0.72 -7.11 14.91
N SER A 12 -0.83 -7.88 13.82
CA SER A 12 0.09 -7.84 12.69
C SER A 12 0.19 -6.44 12.09
N LEU A 13 -0.95 -5.81 11.81
CA LEU A 13 -0.98 -4.46 11.26
C LEU A 13 -0.41 -3.43 12.24
N ILE A 14 -0.72 -3.54 13.54
CA ILE A 14 -0.16 -2.67 14.58
C ILE A 14 1.38 -2.76 14.61
N ILE A 15 1.95 -3.97 14.54
CA ILE A 15 3.40 -4.18 14.52
C ILE A 15 4.03 -3.53 13.27
N ILE A 16 3.40 -3.70 12.11
CA ILE A 16 3.89 -3.13 10.84
C ILE A 16 3.82 -1.60 10.89
N MET A 17 2.71 -1.03 11.37
CA MET A 17 2.52 0.42 11.50
C MET A 17 3.47 1.04 12.53
N PHE A 18 3.71 0.34 13.65
CA PHE A 18 4.73 0.74 14.62
C PHE A 18 6.14 0.70 14.01
N GLY A 19 6.45 -0.35 13.25
CA GLY A 19 7.69 -0.48 12.51
C GLY A 19 7.94 0.64 11.50
N MET A 20 6.88 1.04 10.79
CA MET A 20 6.91 2.24 9.95
C MET A 20 7.21 3.49 10.77
N GLY A 21 6.59 3.65 11.95
CA GLY A 21 6.89 4.75 12.86
C GLY A 21 8.36 4.80 13.29
N LEU A 22 9.00 3.64 13.52
CA LEU A 22 10.42 3.57 13.91
C LEU A 22 11.39 4.04 12.81
N SER A 23 10.98 4.01 11.54
CA SER A 23 11.79 4.50 10.42
C SER A 23 11.51 5.97 10.08
N LEU A 24 10.46 6.58 10.64
CA LEU A 24 10.04 7.94 10.36
C LEU A 24 10.64 8.97 11.32
N THR A 25 10.94 10.15 10.78
CA THR A 25 11.41 11.31 11.54
C THR A 25 10.59 12.55 11.18
N LEU A 26 10.57 13.56 12.07
CA LEU A 26 9.86 14.82 11.80
C LEU A 26 10.41 15.56 10.58
N SER A 27 11.68 15.35 10.21
CA SER A 27 12.27 15.93 9.01
C SER A 27 11.71 15.31 7.73
N ASP A 28 11.17 14.09 7.76
CA ASP A 28 10.52 13.50 6.60
C ASP A 28 9.24 14.27 6.21
N PHE A 29 8.51 14.79 7.19
CA PHE A 29 7.36 15.67 6.92
C PHE A 29 7.79 17.06 6.42
N LYS A 30 8.96 17.56 6.84
CA LYS A 30 9.51 18.82 6.31
C LYS A 30 9.88 18.72 4.84
N LYS A 31 10.23 17.52 4.34
CA LYS A 31 10.54 17.29 2.92
C LYS A 31 9.35 17.55 1.99
N VAL A 32 8.12 17.53 2.52
CA VAL A 32 6.92 17.97 1.79
C VAL A 32 7.11 19.37 1.20
N VAL A 33 7.71 20.27 2.00
CA VAL A 33 7.96 21.66 1.60
C VAL A 33 9.24 21.79 0.77
N LEU A 34 10.21 20.88 0.93
CA LEU A 34 11.48 20.91 0.18
C LEU A 34 11.33 20.37 -1.25
N TYR A 35 10.44 19.39 -1.47
CA TYR A 35 10.19 18.78 -2.78
C TYR A 35 8.70 18.86 -3.18
N PRO A 36 8.10 20.07 -3.19
CA PRO A 36 6.65 20.22 -3.30
C PRO A 36 6.11 19.65 -4.61
N LYS A 37 6.85 19.84 -5.71
CA LYS A 37 6.46 19.32 -7.02
C LYS A 37 6.41 17.79 -7.05
N ALA A 38 7.45 17.12 -6.54
CA ALA A 38 7.51 15.66 -6.52
C ALA A 38 6.44 15.06 -5.59
N MET A 39 6.20 15.72 -4.45
CA MET A 39 5.17 15.32 -3.51
C MET A 39 3.76 15.46 -4.08
N ILE A 40 3.44 16.59 -4.72
CA ILE A 40 2.14 16.78 -5.37
C ILE A 40 1.90 15.72 -6.44
N ILE A 41 2.89 15.44 -7.29
CA ILE A 41 2.76 14.44 -8.37
C ILE A 41 2.58 13.04 -7.77
N GLY A 42 3.40 12.66 -6.78
CA GLY A 42 3.29 11.35 -6.14
C GLY A 42 1.95 11.16 -5.40
N LEU A 43 1.50 12.16 -4.64
CA LEU A 43 0.21 12.11 -3.95
C LEU A 43 -0.97 12.09 -4.93
N THR A 44 -0.89 12.83 -6.03
CA THR A 44 -1.91 12.79 -7.09
C THR A 44 -1.97 11.41 -7.74
N SER A 45 -0.80 10.82 -8.04
CA SER A 45 -0.69 9.46 -8.58
C SER A 45 -1.36 8.43 -7.65
N GLN A 46 -1.09 8.53 -6.34
CA GLN A 46 -1.55 7.57 -5.34
C GLN A 46 -3.02 7.76 -4.91
N ILE A 47 -3.45 8.99 -4.63
CA ILE A 47 -4.74 9.27 -3.95
C ILE A 47 -5.85 9.52 -4.96
N ILE A 48 -5.51 9.97 -6.17
CA ILE A 48 -6.49 10.35 -7.19
C ILE A 48 -6.45 9.37 -8.36
N ILE A 49 -5.28 9.23 -8.99
CA ILE A 49 -5.17 8.48 -10.23
C ILE A 49 -5.35 6.98 -9.98
N LEU A 50 -4.72 6.42 -8.95
CA LEU A 50 -4.85 5.00 -8.64
C LEU A 50 -6.31 4.56 -8.38
N PRO A 51 -7.13 5.24 -7.54
CA PRO A 51 -8.56 4.92 -7.42
C PRO A 51 -9.34 5.04 -8.73
N ILE A 52 -9.03 6.04 -9.57
CA ILE A 52 -9.66 6.18 -10.89
C ILE A 52 -9.29 5.00 -11.79
N LEU A 53 -8.02 4.58 -11.81
CA LEU A 53 -7.59 3.41 -12.56
C LEU A 53 -8.26 2.14 -12.04
N GLY A 54 -8.39 1.98 -10.71
CA GLY A 54 -9.14 0.90 -10.09
C GLY A 54 -10.57 0.84 -10.62
N TYR A 55 -11.28 1.97 -10.60
CA TYR A 55 -12.64 2.06 -11.12
C TYR A 55 -12.72 1.72 -12.61
N LEU A 56 -11.85 2.30 -13.43
CA LEU A 56 -11.82 2.08 -14.88
C LEU A 56 -11.53 0.62 -15.25
N ILE A 57 -10.62 -0.04 -14.51
CA ILE A 57 -10.32 -1.47 -14.69
C ILE A 57 -11.53 -2.30 -14.29
N THR A 58 -12.17 -1.97 -13.17
CA THR A 58 -13.35 -2.67 -12.68
C THR A 58 -14.49 -2.66 -13.69
N ILE A 59 -14.86 -1.49 -14.21
CA ILE A 59 -15.95 -1.38 -15.20
C ILE A 59 -15.52 -1.91 -16.57
N GLY A 60 -14.24 -1.76 -16.94
CA GLY A 60 -13.73 -2.18 -18.25
C GLY A 60 -13.61 -3.70 -18.40
N LEU A 61 -13.45 -4.42 -17.29
CA LEU A 61 -13.38 -5.88 -17.26
C LEU A 61 -14.69 -6.54 -16.80
N ASP A 62 -15.73 -5.75 -16.49
CA ASP A 62 -17.02 -6.25 -15.98
C ASP A 62 -16.83 -7.18 -14.77
N LEU A 63 -16.05 -6.73 -13.78
CA LEU A 63 -15.70 -7.54 -12.61
C LEU A 63 -16.92 -7.82 -11.73
N SER A 64 -16.94 -8.97 -11.05
CA SER A 64 -17.98 -9.23 -10.07
C SER A 64 -17.95 -8.20 -8.93
N PRO A 65 -19.09 -7.96 -8.25
CA PRO A 65 -19.16 -7.03 -7.11
C PRO A 65 -18.05 -7.19 -6.07
N VAL A 66 -17.71 -8.44 -5.73
CA VAL A 66 -16.69 -8.75 -4.72
C VAL A 66 -15.30 -8.33 -5.20
N THR A 67 -14.94 -8.68 -6.42
CA THR A 67 -13.65 -8.32 -7.02
C THR A 67 -13.55 -6.82 -7.25
N ALA A 68 -14.63 -6.19 -7.73
CA ALA A 68 -14.76 -4.74 -7.93
C ALA A 68 -14.47 -3.96 -6.64
N ILE A 69 -15.13 -4.33 -5.54
CA ILE A 69 -14.93 -3.73 -4.22
C ILE A 69 -13.51 -3.99 -3.71
N GLY A 70 -12.96 -5.18 -3.93
CA GLY A 70 -11.58 -5.53 -3.58
C GLY A 70 -10.54 -4.69 -4.32
N VAL A 71 -10.73 -4.44 -5.62
CA VAL A 71 -9.89 -3.53 -6.43
C VAL A 71 -9.95 -2.12 -5.88
N MET A 72 -11.14 -1.59 -5.63
CA MET A 72 -11.31 -0.23 -5.10
C MET A 72 -10.71 -0.07 -3.70
N LEU A 73 -10.88 -1.08 -2.83
CA LEU A 73 -10.29 -1.09 -1.49
C LEU A 73 -8.77 -1.03 -1.53
N LEU A 74 -8.16 -1.84 -2.39
CA LEU A 74 -6.72 -1.83 -2.58
C LEU A 74 -6.25 -0.49 -3.16
N ALA A 75 -6.95 0.04 -4.17
CA ALA A 75 -6.60 1.29 -4.83
C ALA A 75 -6.76 2.52 -3.90
N ALA A 76 -7.63 2.43 -2.90
CA ALA A 76 -7.81 3.47 -1.88
C ALA A 76 -6.69 3.47 -0.83
N CYS A 77 -5.97 2.35 -0.68
CA CYS A 77 -4.92 2.23 0.33
C CYS A 77 -3.67 3.04 -0.07
N PRO A 78 -2.89 3.50 0.91
CA PRO A 78 -1.58 4.09 0.68
C PRO A 78 -0.55 3.01 0.33
N GLY A 79 0.62 3.46 -0.13
CA GLY A 79 1.83 2.64 -0.12
C GLY A 79 2.19 2.14 1.28
N GLY A 80 3.13 1.19 1.37
CA GLY A 80 3.55 0.60 2.64
C GLY A 80 5.07 0.59 2.84
N PRO A 81 5.58 0.23 4.02
CA PRO A 81 7.03 0.18 4.30
C PRO A 81 7.86 -0.64 3.31
N THR A 82 7.22 -1.59 2.64
CA THR A 82 7.80 -2.39 1.56
C THR A 82 8.16 -1.56 0.33
N SER A 83 7.39 -0.53 -0.03
CA SER A 83 7.71 0.39 -1.14
C SER A 83 9.05 1.07 -0.88
N ASN A 84 9.30 1.54 0.34
CA ASN A 84 10.56 2.17 0.75
C ASN A 84 11.77 1.25 0.54
N LEU A 85 11.65 -0.04 0.89
CA LEU A 85 12.69 -1.02 0.59
C LEU A 85 12.95 -1.14 -0.90
N LEU A 86 11.90 -1.31 -1.69
CA LEU A 86 11.99 -1.55 -3.12
C LEU A 86 12.52 -0.31 -3.86
N THR A 87 12.13 0.89 -3.42
CA THR A 87 12.71 2.16 -3.88
C THR A 87 14.20 2.23 -3.61
N HIS A 88 14.66 1.86 -2.41
CA HIS A 88 16.08 1.82 -2.08
C HIS A 88 16.83 0.82 -2.99
N LEU A 89 16.31 -0.38 -3.18
CA LEU A 89 16.91 -1.39 -4.08
C LEU A 89 16.91 -0.94 -5.55
N ALA A 90 15.91 -0.18 -5.97
CA ALA A 90 15.82 0.41 -7.30
C ALA A 90 16.65 1.69 -7.46
N LYS A 91 17.46 2.08 -6.46
CA LYS A 91 18.25 3.33 -6.46
C LYS A 91 17.38 4.57 -6.72
N GLY A 92 16.15 4.57 -6.21
CA GLY A 92 15.25 5.72 -6.20
C GLY A 92 15.57 6.70 -5.09
N ASP A 93 14.85 7.82 -5.07
CA ASP A 93 14.86 8.77 -3.96
C ASP A 93 14.09 8.19 -2.76
N LEU A 94 14.82 7.53 -1.86
CA LEU A 94 14.25 6.93 -0.65
C LEU A 94 13.60 7.98 0.26
N ALA A 95 14.18 9.18 0.34
CA ALA A 95 13.66 10.25 1.17
C ALA A 95 12.27 10.71 0.68
N LEU A 96 12.08 10.80 -0.64
CA LEU A 96 10.78 11.06 -1.25
C LEU A 96 9.78 9.93 -0.97
N SER A 97 10.18 8.67 -1.16
CA SER A 97 9.30 7.49 -0.93
C SER A 97 8.75 7.50 0.50
N VAL A 98 9.62 7.63 1.49
CA VAL A 98 9.25 7.64 2.91
C VAL A 98 8.29 8.80 3.22
N SER A 99 8.53 9.97 2.61
CA SER A 99 7.68 11.16 2.79
C SER A 99 6.31 10.96 2.15
N LEU A 100 6.25 10.37 0.95
CA LEU A 100 5.01 10.03 0.25
C LEU A 100 4.21 9.01 1.05
N THR A 101 4.83 7.90 1.50
CA THR A 101 4.15 6.88 2.32
C THR A 101 3.52 7.49 3.56
N ALA A 102 4.28 8.32 4.28
CA ALA A 102 3.83 8.92 5.53
C ALA A 102 2.64 9.87 5.31
N VAL A 103 2.76 10.78 4.33
CA VAL A 103 1.71 11.78 4.05
C VAL A 103 0.49 11.11 3.43
N ALA A 104 0.67 10.18 2.50
CA ALA A 104 -0.42 9.40 1.92
C ALA A 104 -1.17 8.62 3.00
N SER A 105 -0.46 7.96 3.92
CA SER A 105 -1.09 7.23 5.03
C SER A 105 -2.04 8.12 5.84
N LEU A 106 -1.63 9.35 6.16
CA LEU A 106 -2.50 10.30 6.87
C LEU A 106 -3.71 10.75 6.05
N LEU A 107 -3.50 11.04 4.76
CA LEU A 107 -4.60 11.45 3.87
C LEU A 107 -5.61 10.32 3.66
N THR A 108 -5.12 9.07 3.56
CA THR A 108 -5.97 7.90 3.33
C THR A 108 -6.89 7.55 4.51
N ILE A 109 -6.58 8.00 5.73
CA ILE A 109 -7.51 7.93 6.87
C ILE A 109 -8.86 8.58 6.52
N ILE A 110 -8.81 9.67 5.75
CA ILE A 110 -10.00 10.39 5.30
C ILE A 110 -10.51 9.84 3.97
N THR A 111 -9.63 9.61 2.98
CA THR A 111 -10.08 9.27 1.62
C THR A 111 -10.60 7.84 1.47
N ILE A 112 -10.07 6.86 2.21
CA ILE A 112 -10.52 5.46 2.14
C ILE A 112 -12.03 5.33 2.38
N PRO A 113 -12.60 5.86 3.48
CA PRO A 113 -14.04 5.77 3.74
C PRO A 113 -14.91 6.31 2.60
N PHE A 114 -14.52 7.40 1.94
CA PHE A 114 -15.27 7.96 0.82
C PHE A 114 -15.17 7.09 -0.44
N ILE A 115 -13.97 6.59 -0.76
CA ILE A 115 -13.79 5.69 -1.90
C ILE A 115 -14.56 4.38 -1.67
N MET A 116 -14.57 3.86 -0.44
CA MET A 116 -15.33 2.66 -0.10
C MET A 116 -16.83 2.92 -0.09
N GLY A 117 -17.29 4.06 0.41
CA GLY A 117 -18.70 4.44 0.32
C GLY A 117 -19.18 4.50 -1.14
N PHE A 118 -18.37 5.08 -2.03
CA PHE A 118 -18.63 5.06 -3.47
C PHE A 118 -18.63 3.63 -4.04
N ALA A 119 -17.60 2.84 -3.77
CA ALA A 119 -17.49 1.48 -4.29
C ALA A 119 -18.64 0.56 -3.84
N MET A 120 -19.08 0.68 -2.58
CA MET A 120 -20.25 -0.07 -2.10
C MET A 120 -21.53 0.40 -2.80
N ASN A 121 -21.73 1.71 -2.97
CA ASN A 121 -22.93 2.21 -3.62
C ASN A 121 -23.02 1.80 -5.11
N GLU A 122 -21.89 1.81 -5.80
CA GLU A 122 -21.81 1.47 -7.23
C GLU A 122 -21.88 -0.03 -7.48
N PHE A 123 -21.17 -0.84 -6.69
CA PHE A 123 -20.95 -2.25 -7.01
C PHE A 123 -21.69 -3.24 -6.11
N ALA A 124 -22.10 -2.87 -4.90
CA ALA A 124 -22.89 -3.77 -4.07
C ALA A 124 -24.26 -3.96 -4.74
N GLY A 125 -24.55 -5.18 -5.20
CA GLY A 125 -25.80 -5.49 -5.91
C GLY A 125 -27.05 -5.13 -5.11
N GLN A 126 -28.20 -5.03 -5.79
CA GLN A 126 -29.49 -4.72 -5.16
C GLN A 126 -29.78 -5.71 -4.02
N GLY A 127 -29.83 -5.22 -2.78
CA GLY A 127 -30.15 -6.00 -1.58
C GLY A 127 -29.04 -6.11 -0.53
N GLN A 128 -27.81 -5.66 -0.83
CA GLN A 128 -26.77 -5.47 0.19
C GLN A 128 -26.69 -3.98 0.56
N GLU A 129 -27.49 -3.54 1.53
CA GLU A 129 -27.28 -2.25 2.19
C GLU A 129 -26.02 -2.29 3.08
N VAL A 130 -24.85 -2.45 2.47
CA VAL A 130 -23.57 -2.25 3.16
C VAL A 130 -23.33 -0.75 3.19
N SER A 131 -23.98 -0.07 4.13
CA SER A 131 -23.67 1.32 4.42
C SER A 131 -22.28 1.38 5.08
N VAL A 132 -21.32 1.97 4.38
CA VAL A 132 -20.01 2.27 4.97
C VAL A 132 -20.21 3.44 5.92
N ASP A 133 -20.22 3.15 7.23
CA ASP A 133 -20.12 4.21 8.24
C ASP A 133 -18.72 4.82 8.19
N ALA A 134 -18.60 5.90 7.42
CA ALA A 134 -17.35 6.59 7.21
C ALA A 134 -16.74 7.08 8.52
N PHE A 135 -17.56 7.51 9.49
CA PHE A 135 -17.06 8.00 10.77
C PHE A 135 -16.46 6.88 11.62
N THR A 136 -17.11 5.72 11.66
CA THR A 136 -16.58 4.53 12.32
C THR A 136 -15.29 4.05 11.65
N MET A 137 -15.24 4.01 10.32
CA MET A 137 -14.03 3.61 9.59
C MET A 137 -12.86 4.59 9.83
N ILE A 138 -13.12 5.92 9.85
CA ILE A 138 -12.10 6.93 10.20
C ILE A 138 -11.54 6.68 11.60
N LYS A 139 -12.42 6.45 12.60
CA LYS A 139 -11.98 6.15 13.97
C LYS A 139 -11.12 4.90 14.03
N GLN A 140 -11.52 3.83 13.34
CA GLN A 140 -10.73 2.60 13.28
C GLN A 140 -9.37 2.84 12.64
N LEU A 141 -9.31 3.56 11.52
CA LEU A 141 -8.06 3.91 10.84
C LEU A 141 -7.14 4.78 11.71
N LEU A 142 -7.70 5.76 12.44
CA LEU A 142 -6.93 6.55 13.43
C LEU A 142 -6.30 5.66 14.49
N VAL A 143 -7.06 4.72 15.05
CA VAL A 143 -6.55 3.82 16.10
C VAL A 143 -5.49 2.85 15.55
N VAL A 144 -5.72 2.29 14.37
CA VAL A 144 -4.88 1.19 13.84
C VAL A 144 -3.65 1.71 13.09
N VAL A 145 -3.71 2.92 12.52
CA VAL A 145 -2.59 3.53 11.77
C VAL A 145 -1.92 4.64 12.57
N LEU A 146 -2.65 5.67 12.98
CA LEU A 146 -2.06 6.87 13.56
C LEU A 146 -1.41 6.59 14.92
N ILE A 147 -2.06 5.82 15.79
CA ILE A 147 -1.51 5.53 17.13
C ILE A 147 -0.20 4.74 17.04
N PRO A 148 -0.11 3.57 16.37
CA PRO A 148 1.14 2.81 16.31
C PRO A 148 2.28 3.58 15.63
N VAL A 149 1.98 4.30 14.54
CA VAL A 149 2.98 5.15 13.85
C VAL A 149 3.50 6.24 14.80
N SER A 150 2.60 6.92 15.51
CA SER A 150 2.99 7.99 16.44
C SER A 150 3.84 7.47 17.59
N ILE A 151 3.51 6.31 18.15
CA ILE A 151 4.32 5.66 19.18
C ILE A 151 5.69 5.27 18.61
N GLY A 152 5.75 4.69 17.41
CA GLY A 152 7.01 4.36 16.74
C GLY A 152 7.89 5.59 16.50
N MET A 153 7.31 6.69 16.03
CA MET A 153 8.02 7.96 15.84
C MET A 153 8.53 8.54 17.16
N TRP A 154 7.73 8.45 18.23
CA TRP A 154 8.15 8.86 19.56
C TRP A 154 9.33 8.04 20.07
N VAL A 155 9.29 6.71 19.90
CA VAL A 155 10.42 5.82 20.22
C VAL A 155 11.64 6.17 19.37
N ARG A 156 11.49 6.43 18.08
CA ARG A 156 12.57 6.88 17.19
C ARG A 156 13.20 8.19 17.65
N ALA A 157 12.39 9.14 18.13
CA ALA A 157 12.85 10.44 18.60
C ALA A 157 13.60 10.35 19.94
N LYS A 158 13.17 9.47 20.86
CA LYS A 158 13.76 9.33 22.21
C LYS A 158 14.89 8.31 22.29
N PHE A 159 14.79 7.23 21.52
CA PHE A 159 15.67 6.06 21.58
C PHE A 159 16.21 5.70 20.20
N SER A 160 16.83 6.67 19.51
CA SER A 160 17.27 6.52 18.11
C SER A 160 18.19 5.31 17.88
N ALA A 161 19.11 5.03 18.79
CA ALA A 161 20.01 3.88 18.70
C ALA A 161 19.26 2.54 18.74
N PHE A 162 18.20 2.44 19.54
CA PHE A 162 17.33 1.26 19.55
C PHE A 162 16.53 1.16 18.25
N ALA A 163 15.90 2.26 17.82
CA ALA A 163 15.09 2.28 16.61
C ALA A 163 15.89 1.88 15.35
N LEU A 164 17.12 2.37 15.23
CA LEU A 164 18.05 1.98 14.14
C LEU A 164 18.40 0.50 14.19
N LYS A 165 18.65 -0.07 15.38
CA LYS A 165 18.90 -1.51 15.54
C LYS A 165 17.67 -2.36 15.20
N MET A 166 16.47 -1.84 15.46
CA MET A 166 15.21 -2.54 15.22
C MET A 166 14.68 -2.42 13.79
N GLU A 167 15.25 -1.56 12.95
CA GLU A 167 14.79 -1.35 11.57
C GLU A 167 14.76 -2.66 10.77
N LYS A 168 15.86 -3.42 10.75
CA LYS A 168 15.96 -4.69 10.03
C LYS A 168 15.08 -5.79 10.66
N PRO A 169 15.13 -6.06 11.99
CA PRO A 169 14.25 -7.03 12.63
C PRO A 169 12.76 -6.77 12.37
N VAL A 170 12.30 -5.54 12.54
CA VAL A 170 10.87 -5.20 12.38
C VAL A 170 10.43 -5.33 10.94
N LYS A 171 11.29 -4.99 9.98
CA LYS A 171 11.04 -5.18 8.56
C LYS A 171 10.91 -6.65 8.17
N VAL A 172 11.80 -7.50 8.69
CA VAL A 172 11.72 -8.96 8.49
C VAL A 172 10.45 -9.51 9.14
N ALA A 173 10.16 -9.12 10.38
CA ALA A 173 8.93 -9.51 11.07
C ALA A 173 7.69 -9.09 10.27
N SER A 174 7.65 -7.86 9.74
CA SER A 174 6.57 -7.34 8.90
C SER A 174 6.35 -8.17 7.64
N ALA A 175 7.44 -8.55 6.95
CA ALA A 175 7.36 -9.39 5.76
C ALA A 175 6.87 -10.81 6.09
N VAL A 176 7.40 -11.42 7.16
CA VAL A 176 6.96 -12.75 7.62
C VAL A 176 5.49 -12.73 8.01
N ILE A 177 5.07 -11.73 8.78
CA ILE A 177 3.68 -11.51 9.16
C ILE A 177 2.80 -11.37 7.92
N PHE A 178 3.19 -10.54 6.94
CA PHE A 178 2.44 -10.39 5.70
C PHE A 178 2.28 -11.72 4.95
N ILE A 179 3.36 -12.49 4.83
CA ILE A 179 3.32 -13.82 4.19
C ILE A 179 2.38 -14.77 4.95
N LEU A 180 2.43 -14.80 6.28
CA LEU A 180 1.53 -15.62 7.10
C LEU A 180 0.06 -15.20 6.94
N VAL A 181 -0.20 -13.90 6.85
CA VAL A 181 -1.52 -13.35 6.57
C VAL A 181 -2.02 -13.79 5.20
N VAL A 182 -1.19 -13.67 4.15
CA VAL A 182 -1.54 -14.12 2.81
C VAL A 182 -1.82 -15.61 2.80
N ILE A 183 -0.98 -16.45 3.41
CA ILE A 183 -1.20 -17.90 3.53
C ILE A 183 -2.52 -18.18 4.25
N GLY A 184 -2.79 -17.48 5.35
CA GLY A 184 -4.00 -17.68 6.15
C GLY A 184 -5.27 -17.28 5.40
N VAL A 185 -5.26 -16.15 4.67
CA VAL A 185 -6.37 -15.75 3.80
C VAL A 185 -6.56 -16.79 2.70
N THR A 186 -5.49 -17.14 1.97
CA THR A 186 -5.51 -18.15 0.90
C THR A 186 -6.06 -19.49 1.39
N TYR A 187 -5.69 -19.94 2.59
CA TYR A 187 -6.23 -21.16 3.19
C TYR A 187 -7.72 -21.02 3.54
N SER A 188 -8.15 -19.85 4.02
CA SER A 188 -9.56 -19.61 4.36
C SER A 188 -10.50 -19.60 3.15
N ILE A 189 -9.96 -19.28 1.96
CA ILE A 189 -10.69 -19.25 0.69
C ILE A 189 -10.30 -20.41 -0.25
N LYS A 190 -9.61 -21.44 0.25
CA LYS A 190 -8.98 -22.47 -0.58
C LYS A 190 -9.92 -23.13 -1.60
N ASP A 191 -11.19 -23.28 -1.24
CA ASP A 191 -12.19 -23.98 -2.05
C ASP A 191 -12.67 -23.13 -3.24
N THR A 192 -12.52 -21.80 -3.15
CA THR A 192 -12.87 -20.81 -4.18
C THR A 192 -11.63 -20.09 -4.75
N LEU A 193 -10.44 -20.47 -4.29
CA LEU A 193 -9.18 -19.79 -4.58
C LEU A 193 -8.87 -19.74 -6.08
N MET A 194 -9.14 -20.82 -6.82
CA MET A 194 -8.81 -20.88 -8.25
C MET A 194 -9.71 -19.94 -9.07
N ASP A 195 -11.00 -19.90 -8.75
CA ASP A 195 -11.97 -19.01 -9.38
C ASP A 195 -11.56 -17.55 -9.09
N TYR A 196 -11.24 -17.25 -7.85
CA TYR A 196 -10.78 -15.94 -7.43
C TYR A 196 -9.42 -15.54 -8.00
N LEU A 197 -8.46 -16.43 -8.17
CA LEU A 197 -7.20 -16.11 -8.86
C LEU A 197 -7.45 -15.79 -10.34
N SER A 198 -8.35 -16.54 -10.97
CA SER A 198 -8.69 -16.34 -12.39
C SER A 198 -9.34 -14.97 -12.61
N GLU A 199 -10.18 -14.54 -11.66
CA GLU A 199 -10.90 -13.28 -11.73
C GLU A 199 -10.07 -12.08 -11.23
N ALA A 200 -9.33 -12.23 -10.13
CA ALA A 200 -8.57 -11.15 -9.50
C ALA A 200 -7.17 -10.95 -10.08
N GLY A 201 -6.58 -11.96 -10.72
CA GLY A 201 -5.20 -11.92 -11.20
C GLY A 201 -4.97 -10.89 -12.30
N LEU A 202 -5.84 -10.87 -13.31
CA LEU A 202 -5.78 -9.90 -14.41
C LEU A 202 -5.98 -8.45 -13.95
N PRO A 203 -7.05 -8.09 -13.20
CA PRO A 203 -7.21 -6.72 -12.71
C PRO A 203 -6.07 -6.31 -11.78
N ALA A 204 -5.55 -7.22 -10.94
CA ALA A 204 -4.42 -6.90 -10.06
C ALA A 204 -3.15 -6.54 -10.83
N ILE A 205 -2.77 -7.33 -11.85
CA ILE A 205 -1.56 -7.04 -12.63
C ILE A 205 -1.73 -5.79 -13.50
N LEU A 206 -2.91 -5.57 -14.09
CA LEU A 206 -3.20 -4.36 -14.86
C LEU A 206 -3.15 -3.12 -13.99
N LEU A 207 -3.79 -3.14 -12.81
CA LEU A 207 -3.76 -2.03 -11.87
C LEU A 207 -2.33 -1.70 -11.47
N ASN A 208 -1.52 -2.72 -11.18
CA ASN A 208 -0.13 -2.52 -10.80
C ASN A 208 0.70 -1.90 -11.94
N ILE A 209 0.66 -2.48 -13.14
CA ILE A 209 1.44 -2.01 -14.29
C ILE A 209 1.01 -0.60 -14.70
N PHE A 210 -0.29 -0.33 -14.80
CA PHE A 210 -0.77 0.99 -15.19
C PHE A 210 -0.44 2.04 -14.15
N THR A 211 -0.60 1.74 -12.86
CA THR A 211 -0.30 2.71 -11.82
C THR A 211 1.20 3.00 -11.72
N MET A 212 2.05 1.98 -11.78
CA MET A 212 3.51 2.16 -11.84
C MET A 212 3.94 2.96 -13.07
N GLY A 213 3.38 2.60 -14.23
CA GLY A 213 3.69 3.23 -15.51
C GLY A 213 3.25 4.69 -15.57
N ILE A 214 2.01 4.98 -15.18
CA ILE A 214 1.47 6.34 -15.16
C ILE A 214 2.21 7.20 -14.13
N GLY A 215 2.48 6.68 -12.92
CA GLY A 215 3.28 7.40 -11.93
C GLY A 215 4.68 7.77 -12.45
N PHE A 216 5.33 6.84 -13.15
CA PHE A 216 6.63 7.10 -13.79
C PHE A 216 6.53 8.14 -14.91
N VAL A 217 5.58 7.98 -15.83
CA VAL A 217 5.36 8.88 -16.97
C VAL A 217 5.02 10.29 -16.51
N LEU A 218 4.14 10.44 -15.52
CA LEU A 218 3.82 11.74 -14.93
C LEU A 218 5.06 12.41 -14.36
N ALA A 219 5.87 11.67 -13.58
CA ALA A 219 7.10 12.21 -13.05
C ALA A 219 8.04 12.71 -14.18
N LEU A 220 8.14 11.99 -15.29
CA LEU A 220 8.93 12.41 -16.46
C LEU A 220 8.34 13.62 -17.19
N LEU A 221 7.03 13.64 -17.43
CA LEU A 221 6.31 14.75 -18.09
C LEU A 221 6.51 16.06 -17.33
N PHE A 222 6.48 15.97 -16.00
CA PHE A 222 6.76 17.10 -15.12
C PHE A 222 8.26 17.32 -14.86
N LYS A 223 9.16 16.65 -15.60
CA LYS A 223 10.62 16.86 -15.55
C LYS A 223 11.23 16.62 -14.16
N LEU A 224 10.72 15.67 -13.40
CA LEU A 224 11.36 15.23 -12.16
C LEU A 224 12.64 14.45 -12.46
N LYS A 225 13.57 14.42 -11.50
CA LYS A 225 14.81 13.64 -11.63
C LYS A 225 14.48 12.14 -11.67
N GLN A 226 15.29 11.36 -12.38
CA GLN A 226 15.06 9.92 -12.54
C GLN A 226 14.88 9.16 -11.20
N PRO A 227 15.66 9.41 -10.12
CA PRO A 227 15.42 8.75 -8.84
C PRO A 227 14.05 9.04 -8.24
N GLN A 228 13.53 10.26 -8.43
CA GLN A 228 12.19 10.66 -7.97
C GLN A 228 11.09 10.01 -8.79
N ALA A 229 11.28 9.89 -10.11
CA ALA A 229 10.36 9.18 -10.99
C ALA A 229 10.26 7.68 -10.63
N ILE A 230 11.40 7.05 -10.32
CA ILE A 230 11.44 5.66 -9.82
C ILE A 230 10.68 5.55 -8.49
N SER A 231 10.94 6.46 -7.54
CA SER A 231 10.21 6.46 -6.27
C SER A 231 8.71 6.60 -6.46
N ILE A 232 8.24 7.55 -7.28
CA ILE A 232 6.81 7.75 -7.53
C ILE A 232 6.19 6.51 -8.21
N SER A 233 6.90 5.90 -9.15
CA SER A 233 6.46 4.66 -9.81
C SER A 233 6.28 3.53 -8.81
N ILE A 234 7.29 3.26 -7.99
CA ILE A 234 7.26 2.19 -6.98
C ILE A 234 6.23 2.50 -5.89
N GLU A 235 6.17 3.73 -5.41
CA GLU A 235 5.20 4.14 -4.39
C GLU A 235 3.76 3.96 -4.88
N SER A 236 3.51 4.28 -6.15
CA SER A 236 2.19 4.10 -6.75
C SER A 236 1.85 2.63 -7.04
N GLY A 237 2.85 1.78 -7.27
CA GLY A 237 2.66 0.34 -7.53
C GLY A 237 2.62 -0.54 -6.29
N ILE A 238 3.32 -0.18 -5.23
CA ILE A 238 3.51 -1.05 -4.07
C ILE A 238 2.59 -0.60 -2.94
N GLN A 239 1.43 -1.26 -2.88
CA GLN A 239 0.37 -0.92 -1.94
C GLN A 239 0.54 -1.61 -0.58
N ASN A 240 -0.08 -1.03 0.44
CA ASN A 240 -0.17 -1.64 1.75
C ASN A 240 -1.25 -2.74 1.78
N GLY A 241 -0.90 -3.90 1.24
CA GLY A 241 -1.80 -5.06 1.20
C GLY A 241 -2.29 -5.50 2.58
N THR A 242 -1.47 -5.40 3.63
CA THR A 242 -1.89 -5.74 5.00
C THR A 242 -3.04 -4.84 5.46
N LEU A 243 -2.92 -3.52 5.24
CA LEU A 243 -3.97 -2.57 5.61
C LEU A 243 -5.27 -2.89 4.86
N ALA A 244 -5.20 -3.14 3.55
CA ALA A 244 -6.36 -3.50 2.75
C ALA A 244 -7.05 -4.79 3.26
N ILE A 245 -6.28 -5.85 3.53
CA ILE A 245 -6.81 -7.12 4.08
C ILE A 245 -7.45 -6.90 5.46
N THR A 246 -6.81 -6.12 6.32
CA THR A 246 -7.36 -5.81 7.65
C THR A 246 -8.65 -5.01 7.54
N LEU A 247 -8.74 -4.03 6.64
CA LEU A 247 -9.97 -3.25 6.43
C LEU A 247 -11.10 -4.11 5.89
N ALA A 248 -10.84 -4.97 4.88
CA ALA A 248 -11.81 -5.94 4.38
C ALA A 248 -12.40 -6.78 5.52
N THR A 249 -11.52 -7.33 6.37
CA THR A 249 -11.92 -8.27 7.42
C THR A 249 -12.57 -7.59 8.63
N ILE A 250 -12.02 -6.46 9.09
CA ILE A 250 -12.40 -5.84 10.37
C ILE A 250 -13.36 -4.69 10.18
N ALA A 251 -13.08 -3.80 9.22
CA ALA A 251 -13.89 -2.60 9.02
C ALA A 251 -15.14 -2.90 8.17
N LEU A 252 -14.98 -3.71 7.12
CA LEU A 252 -16.06 -4.09 6.21
C LEU A 252 -16.72 -5.42 6.57
N ASN A 253 -16.15 -6.15 7.55
CA ASN A 253 -16.64 -7.46 8.00
C ASN A 253 -16.90 -8.46 6.85
N ASN A 254 -16.11 -8.37 5.78
CA ASN A 254 -16.22 -9.24 4.62
C ASN A 254 -14.83 -9.58 4.09
N ALA A 255 -14.42 -10.83 4.34
CA ALA A 255 -13.10 -11.33 3.98
C ALA A 255 -12.90 -11.56 2.48
N GLU A 256 -13.99 -11.67 1.70
CA GLU A 256 -13.89 -11.84 0.26
C GLU A 256 -13.32 -10.59 -0.40
N PHE A 257 -13.56 -9.40 0.16
CA PHE A 257 -12.92 -8.16 -0.31
C PHE A 257 -11.39 -8.15 -0.11
N ALA A 258 -10.82 -9.09 0.66
CA ALA A 258 -9.38 -9.23 0.87
C ALA A 258 -8.67 -10.00 -0.26
N ILE A 259 -9.41 -10.64 -1.16
CA ILE A 259 -8.88 -11.50 -2.23
C ILE A 259 -7.96 -10.72 -3.16
N VAL A 260 -8.47 -9.63 -3.74
CA VAL A 260 -7.69 -8.78 -4.65
C VAL A 260 -6.45 -8.22 -3.96
N PRO A 261 -6.52 -7.63 -2.74
CA PRO A 261 -5.34 -7.26 -1.97
C PRO A 261 -4.31 -8.38 -1.77
N ALA A 262 -4.76 -9.60 -1.48
CA ALA A 262 -3.88 -10.74 -1.27
C ALA A 262 -3.17 -11.17 -2.57
N VAL A 263 -3.90 -11.29 -3.67
CA VAL A 263 -3.36 -11.63 -5.00
C VAL A 263 -2.39 -10.54 -5.47
N TYR A 264 -2.81 -9.28 -5.40
CA TYR A 264 -1.95 -8.14 -5.75
C TYR A 264 -0.69 -8.09 -4.91
N GLY A 265 -0.81 -8.33 -3.61
CA GLY A 265 0.29 -8.36 -2.66
C GLY A 265 1.40 -9.33 -3.06
N LEU A 266 1.07 -10.44 -3.72
CA LEU A 266 2.04 -11.38 -4.27
C LEU A 266 2.64 -10.88 -5.60
N LEU A 267 1.79 -10.38 -6.51
CA LEU A 267 2.18 -9.99 -7.86
C LEU A 267 3.05 -8.73 -7.90
N MET A 268 2.80 -7.76 -7.02
CA MET A 268 3.47 -6.46 -7.02
C MET A 268 4.99 -6.55 -6.76
N PHE A 269 5.47 -7.64 -6.13
CA PHE A 269 6.90 -7.89 -5.97
C PHE A 269 7.58 -8.24 -7.29
N GLY A 270 6.88 -8.97 -8.18
CA GLY A 270 7.41 -9.36 -9.48
C GLY A 270 7.64 -8.15 -10.38
N THR A 271 6.67 -7.24 -10.44
CA THR A 271 6.76 -6.00 -11.22
C THR A 271 7.81 -5.04 -10.65
N ALA A 272 7.90 -4.92 -9.32
CA ALA A 272 8.98 -4.16 -8.70
C ALA A 272 10.36 -4.75 -8.98
N ALA A 273 10.50 -6.09 -8.98
CA ALA A 273 11.75 -6.75 -9.36
C ALA A 273 12.15 -6.41 -10.81
N ILE A 274 11.20 -6.35 -11.74
CA ILE A 274 11.45 -5.92 -13.13
C ILE A 274 12.02 -4.50 -13.15
N VAL A 275 11.42 -3.55 -12.43
CA VAL A 275 11.93 -2.16 -12.33
C VAL A 275 13.36 -2.13 -11.79
N ILE A 276 13.65 -2.89 -10.73
CA ILE A 276 14.99 -2.98 -10.13
C ILE A 276 15.99 -3.55 -11.15
N LEU A 277 15.64 -4.62 -11.85
CA LEU A 277 16.52 -5.27 -12.84
C LEU A 277 16.79 -4.36 -14.04
N LEU A 278 15.77 -3.68 -14.57
CA LEU A 278 15.93 -2.72 -15.66
C LEU A 278 16.85 -1.57 -15.24
N ARG A 279 16.69 -1.04 -14.02
CA ARG A 279 17.55 0.01 -13.50
C ARG A 279 19.01 -0.45 -13.36
N ASN A 280 19.24 -1.64 -12.82
CA ASN A 280 20.58 -2.18 -12.64
C ASN A 280 21.29 -2.44 -13.98
N ARG A 281 20.55 -2.82 -15.04
CA ARG A 281 21.09 -2.98 -16.39
C ARG A 281 21.42 -1.65 -17.08
N LEU A 282 20.65 -0.59 -16.82
CA LEU A 282 20.79 0.71 -17.46
C LEU A 282 21.76 1.68 -16.76
N GLY A 283 22.35 1.32 -15.60
CA GLY A 283 23.29 2.22 -14.91
C GLY A 283 23.79 1.72 -13.55
N GLY A 284 24.71 0.75 -13.55
CA GLY A 284 25.31 0.23 -12.32
C GLY A 284 26.75 -0.28 -12.47
N LYS A 285 27.62 0.41 -13.21
CA LYS A 285 29.07 0.37 -12.98
C LYS A 285 29.46 1.68 -12.26
N GLY A 286 29.96 1.58 -11.03
CA GLY A 286 30.42 2.67 -10.15
C GLY A 286 29.31 3.20 -9.20
N GLU A 287 29.46 3.31 -7.89
CA GLU A 287 30.60 3.17 -6.98
C GLU A 287 30.16 2.38 -5.74
N ILE A 288 30.95 1.40 -5.34
CA ILE A 288 31.00 0.95 -3.94
C ILE A 288 31.93 1.96 -3.28
N LEU A 289 31.38 3.03 -2.70
CA LEU A 289 32.15 3.84 -1.75
C LEU A 289 32.21 3.06 -0.44
N LEU A 290 33.23 2.21 -0.35
CA LEU A 290 33.89 1.95 0.93
C LEU A 290 34.67 3.22 1.25
N ASP A 291 34.20 3.96 2.25
CA ASP A 291 34.99 4.67 3.27
C ASP A 291 34.03 5.09 4.41
#